data_AF-A0A919J8V6-F1
#
_entry.id   AF-A0A919J8V6-F1
#
_cell.length_a   1.000
_cell.length_b   1.000
_cell.length_c   1.000
_cell.angle_alpha   90.00
_cell.angle_beta   90.00
_cell.angle_gamma   90.00
#
_symmetry.space_group_name_H-M   'P 1'
#
loop_
_entity.id
_entity.type
_entity.pdbx_description
1 polymer ?
#
loop_
_entity_poly.entity_id
_entity_poly.type
_entity_poly.pdbx_seq_one_letter_code
_entity_poly.pdbx_strand_id
1 'polypeptide(L)'
;MTTETQQFGRVAEAAHETCDLPPPKLRRELRQLAGLTQEDVAHDLGVSDGAVSYWERRGPGRRHRRQYLVLLIRWATDARALGLPVLWPAPPSETELQK
;
A
#
# COMPACT_ATOMS: atom_id res chain seq x y z
N MET A 1 -21.54 -27.19 21.49
CA MET A 1 -20.22 -26.68 21.86
C MET A 1 -19.73 -25.80 20.72
N THR A 2 -19.50 -24.54 21.06
CA THR A 2 -19.40 -23.37 20.19
C THR A 2 -17.99 -23.21 19.60
N THR A 3 -17.91 -22.77 18.35
CA THR A 3 -16.88 -21.90 17.71
C THR A 3 -17.16 -21.91 16.20
N GLU A 4 -18.17 -21.19 15.71
CA GLU A 4 -18.05 -19.79 15.28
C GLU A 4 -16.70 -19.46 14.61
N THR A 5 -16.42 -20.11 13.48
CA THR A 5 -15.37 -19.68 12.54
C THR A 5 -15.92 -18.55 11.66
N GLN A 6 -16.05 -17.39 12.29
CA GLN A 6 -15.47 -16.12 11.83
C GLN A 6 -15.55 -15.83 10.32
N GLN A 7 -16.71 -15.34 9.88
CA GLN A 7 -16.90 -14.04 9.22
C GLN A 7 -15.65 -13.30 8.67
N PHE A 8 -14.97 -13.80 7.64
CA PHE A 8 -13.93 -13.06 6.89
C PHE A 8 -14.39 -12.59 5.49
N GLY A 9 -15.67 -12.72 5.16
CA GLY A 9 -16.17 -12.60 3.78
C GLY A 9 -16.88 -11.29 3.41
N ARG A 10 -16.46 -10.09 3.86
CA ARG A 10 -17.18 -8.87 3.43
C ARG A 10 -16.45 -7.53 3.26
N VAL A 11 -15.13 -7.50 3.11
CA VAL A 11 -14.44 -6.21 2.83
C VAL A 11 -13.51 -6.20 1.61
N ALA A 12 -13.45 -7.27 0.80
CA ALA A 12 -12.50 -7.33 -0.31
C ALA A 12 -13.04 -6.90 -1.68
N GLU A 13 -14.34 -6.68 -1.84
CA GLU A 13 -14.98 -6.67 -3.18
C GLU A 13 -15.46 -5.29 -3.67
N ALA A 14 -14.90 -4.19 -3.19
CA ALA A 14 -15.36 -2.84 -3.58
C ALA A 14 -14.22 -1.83 -3.82
N ALA A 15 -13.13 -2.26 -4.45
CA ALA A 15 -12.05 -1.33 -4.82
C ALA A 15 -11.45 -1.58 -6.22
N HIS A 16 -12.18 -2.25 -7.11
CA HIS A 16 -11.71 -2.48 -8.49
C HIS A 16 -12.00 -1.32 -9.45
N GLU A 17 -12.35 -0.13 -8.94
CA GLU A 17 -12.58 1.05 -9.77
C GLU A 17 -11.63 2.19 -9.36
N THR A 18 -10.50 2.30 -10.05
CA THR A 18 -9.79 3.58 -10.30
C THR A 18 -9.33 4.42 -9.08
N CYS A 19 -8.71 3.81 -8.07
CA CYS A 19 -7.98 4.56 -7.05
C CYS A 19 -6.53 4.06 -6.96
N ASP A 20 -5.58 4.76 -7.62
CA ASP A 20 -4.17 4.31 -7.71
C ASP A 20 -3.51 4.01 -6.35
N LEU A 21 -3.95 4.69 -5.29
CA LEU A 21 -3.31 4.63 -3.98
C LEU A 21 -4.04 3.65 -3.04
N PRO A 22 -3.31 2.86 -2.24
CA PRO A 22 -3.92 2.00 -1.24
C PRO A 22 -4.65 2.81 -0.16
N PRO A 23 -5.49 2.19 0.67
CA PRO A 23 -6.12 2.85 1.81
C PRO A 23 -5.08 3.56 2.70
N PRO A 24 -5.41 4.72 3.31
CA PRO A 24 -4.50 5.48 4.17
C PRO A 24 -3.73 4.65 5.21
N LYS A 25 -4.43 3.73 5.89
CA LYS A 25 -3.84 2.85 6.90
C LYS A 25 -2.74 1.95 6.30
N LEU A 26 -3.02 1.37 5.14
CA LEU A 26 -2.09 0.48 4.44
C LEU A 26 -0.84 1.22 3.96
N ARG A 27 -0.92 2.51 3.61
CA ARG A 27 0.27 3.32 3.26
C ARG A 27 1.27 3.38 4.42
N ARG A 28 0.77 3.69 5.62
CA ARG A 28 1.56 3.75 6.84
C ARG A 28 2.13 2.38 7.21
N GLU A 29 1.31 1.33 7.13
CA GLU A 29 1.73 -0.04 7.42
C GLU A 29 2.85 -0.49 6.49
N LEU A 30 2.74 -0.26 5.17
CA LEU A 30 3.78 -0.59 4.20
C LEU A 30 5.10 0.11 4.50
N ARG A 31 5.07 1.40 4.84
CA ARG A 31 6.28 2.13 5.24
C ARG A 31 6.92 1.55 6.49
N GLN A 32 6.10 1.25 7.52
CA GLN A 32 6.59 0.69 8.77
C GLN A 32 7.17 -0.72 8.59
N LEU A 33 6.56 -1.55 7.74
CA LEU A 33 7.09 -2.86 7.37
C LEU A 33 8.42 -2.76 6.61
N ALA A 34 8.62 -1.70 5.83
CA ALA A 34 9.90 -1.40 5.20
C ALA A 34 10.94 -0.82 6.19
N GLY A 35 10.60 -0.65 7.47
CA GLY A 35 11.51 -0.10 8.49
C GLY A 35 11.80 1.39 8.35
N LEU A 36 10.99 2.13 7.58
CA LEU A 36 11.23 3.54 7.27
C LEU A 36 10.43 4.47 8.18
N THR A 37 11.03 5.57 8.59
CA THR A 37 10.32 6.70 9.21
C THR A 37 9.68 7.61 8.15
N GLN A 38 8.83 8.55 8.57
CA GLN A 38 8.31 9.57 7.64
C GLN A 38 9.43 10.50 7.14
N GLU A 39 10.46 10.74 7.96
CA GLU A 39 11.62 11.55 7.63
C GLU A 39 12.48 10.87 6.55
N ASP A 40 12.72 9.57 6.65
CA ASP A 40 13.48 8.81 5.63
C ASP A 40 12.81 8.92 4.25
N VAL A 41 11.48 8.72 4.21
CA VAL A 41 10.70 8.84 2.97
C VAL A 41 10.70 10.27 2.44
N ALA A 42 10.65 11.25 3.34
CA ALA A 42 10.66 12.66 2.97
C ALA A 42 12.01 13.07 2.36
N HIS A 43 13.11 12.63 2.97
CA HIS A 43 14.46 12.80 2.47
C HIS A 43 14.62 12.22 1.06
N ASP A 44 14.19 10.96 0.86
CA ASP A 44 14.29 10.27 -0.43
C ASP A 44 13.49 10.96 -1.56
N LEU A 45 12.38 11.61 -1.21
CA LEU A 45 11.50 12.29 -2.16
C LEU A 45 11.76 13.80 -2.27
N GLY A 46 12.69 14.34 -1.48
CA GLY A 46 12.97 15.78 -1.43
C GLY A 46 11.76 16.62 -0.98
N VAL A 47 11.01 16.13 0.01
CA VAL A 47 9.85 16.81 0.61
C VAL A 47 9.99 16.91 2.14
N SER A 48 9.02 17.52 2.82
CA SER A 48 8.98 17.52 4.29
C SER A 48 8.33 16.26 4.86
N ASP A 49 8.70 15.91 6.08
CA ASP A 49 8.05 14.88 6.90
C ASP A 49 6.53 15.11 7.03
N GLY A 50 6.12 16.37 7.20
CA GLY A 50 4.72 16.80 7.23
C GLY A 50 3.99 16.53 5.92
N ALA A 51 4.69 16.60 4.78
CA ALA A 51 4.11 16.23 3.49
C ALA A 51 3.83 14.72 3.44
N VAL A 52 4.74 13.87 3.91
CA VAL A 52 4.54 12.40 3.99
C VAL A 52 3.39 12.07 4.93
N SER A 53 3.35 12.69 6.12
CA SER A 53 2.23 12.58 7.07
C SER A 53 0.88 12.99 6.47
N TYR A 54 0.87 14.02 5.62
CA TYR A 54 -0.32 14.41 4.86
C TYR A 54 -0.67 13.37 3.78
N TRP A 55 0.31 12.84 3.04
CA TRP A 55 0.09 11.85 1.97
C TRP A 55 -0.41 10.51 2.47
N GLU A 56 0.03 10.06 3.65
CA GLU A 56 -0.50 8.86 4.29
C GLU A 56 -2.01 9.00 4.55
N ARG A 57 -2.52 10.21 4.82
CA ARG A 57 -3.93 10.46 5.12
C ARG A 57 -4.78 10.82 3.89
N ARG A 58 -4.27 11.68 3.01
CA ARG A 58 -5.02 12.30 1.91
C ARG A 58 -4.47 11.97 0.52
N GLY A 59 -3.22 11.52 0.46
CA GLY A 59 -2.49 11.25 -0.78
C GLY A 59 -1.68 12.46 -1.26
N PRO A 60 -0.65 12.22 -2.09
CA PRO A 60 0.14 13.27 -2.73
C PRO A 60 -0.63 14.02 -3.82
N GLY A 61 -0.22 15.26 -4.05
CA GLY A 61 -0.57 16.01 -5.26
C GLY A 61 0.07 15.42 -6.51
N ARG A 62 -0.35 15.91 -7.69
CA ARG A 62 0.04 15.35 -9.01
C ARG A 62 1.55 15.16 -9.19
N ARG A 63 2.37 16.13 -8.76
CA ARG A 63 3.84 16.11 -8.91
C ARG A 63 4.51 14.88 -8.30
N HIS A 64 4.09 14.48 -7.10
CA HIS A 64 4.75 13.40 -6.34
C HIS A 64 3.98 12.08 -6.39
N ARG A 65 2.78 12.06 -6.99
CA ARG A 65 1.90 10.89 -7.01
C ARG A 65 2.59 9.66 -7.59
N ARG A 66 3.27 9.81 -8.73
CA ARG A 66 3.97 8.70 -9.38
C ARG A 66 5.11 8.15 -8.53
N GLN A 67 5.97 9.01 -7.98
CA GLN A 67 7.10 8.59 -7.14
C GLN A 67 6.63 7.87 -5.88
N TYR A 68 5.61 8.42 -5.21
CA TYR A 68 5.05 7.82 -4.02
C TYR A 68 4.38 6.47 -4.31
N LEU A 69 3.68 6.34 -5.44
CA LEU A 69 3.10 5.07 -5.88
C LEU A 69 4.18 4.00 -6.10
N VAL A 70 5.28 4.34 -6.76
CA VAL A 70 6.39 3.41 -7.01
C VAL A 70 6.98 2.90 -5.69
N LEU A 71 7.17 3.77 -4.69
CA LEU A 71 7.64 3.35 -3.37
C LEU A 71 6.66 2.40 -2.68
N LEU A 72 5.37 2.72 -2.70
CA LEU A 72 4.35 1.85 -2.12
C LEU A 72 4.37 0.48 -2.78
N ILE A 73 4.40 0.41 -4.13
CA ILE A 73 4.45 -0.86 -4.87
C ILE A 73 5.69 -1.66 -4.47
N ARG A 74 6.85 -1.01 -4.36
CA ARG A 74 8.07 -1.66 -3.90
C ARG A 74 7.92 -2.24 -2.50
N TRP A 75 7.46 -1.45 -1.53
CA TRP A 75 7.27 -1.94 -0.15
C TRP A 75 6.26 -3.07 -0.06
N ALA A 76 5.22 -3.03 -0.89
CA ALA A 76 4.25 -4.12 -0.95
C ALA A 76 4.88 -5.41 -1.50
N THR A 77 5.71 -5.32 -2.54
CA THR A 77 6.47 -6.46 -3.05
C THR A 77 7.43 -7.01 -2.01
N ASP A 78 8.17 -6.14 -1.33
CA ASP A 78 9.11 -6.54 -0.27
C ASP A 78 8.37 -7.23 0.89
N ALA A 79 7.23 -6.69 1.32
CA ALA A 79 6.41 -7.29 2.36
C ALA A 79 5.90 -8.69 1.97
N ARG A 80 5.51 -8.90 0.70
CA ARG A 80 5.13 -10.23 0.20
C ARG A 80 6.30 -11.19 0.14
N ALA A 81 7.49 -10.71 -0.24
CA ALA A 81 8.71 -11.53 -0.25
C ALA A 81 9.06 -12.03 1.17
N LEU A 82 8.65 -11.28 2.20
CA LEU A 82 8.75 -11.67 3.62
C LEU A 82 7.58 -12.56 4.11
N GLY A 83 6.63 -12.93 3.24
CA GLY A 83 5.48 -13.78 3.58
C GLY A 83 4.32 -13.05 4.25
N LEU A 84 4.27 -11.72 4.22
CA LEU A 84 3.17 -10.95 4.81
C LEU A 84 1.95 -10.89 3.87
N PRO A 85 0.71 -10.94 4.40
CA PRO A 85 -0.52 -10.98 3.62
C PRO A 85 -0.91 -9.60 3.06
N VAL A 86 -0.10 -9.04 2.16
CA VAL A 86 -0.35 -7.75 1.49
C VAL A 86 -1.00 -7.97 0.12
N LEU A 87 -2.31 -7.71 0.03
CA LEU A 87 -3.12 -7.89 -1.18
C LEU A 87 -3.08 -6.70 -2.17
N TRP A 88 -2.38 -5.61 -1.83
CA TRP A 88 -2.25 -4.42 -2.69
C TRP A 88 -0.85 -4.30 -3.30
N PRO A 89 -0.69 -3.82 -4.55
CA PRO A 89 -1.74 -3.82 -5.57
C PRO A 89 -2.19 -5.27 -5.79
N ALA A 90 -3.44 -5.46 -6.25
CA ALA A 90 -3.92 -6.79 -6.59
C ALA A 90 -2.85 -7.47 -7.46
N PRO A 91 -2.36 -8.66 -7.08
CA PRO A 91 -1.36 -9.34 -7.89
C PRO A 91 -1.93 -9.50 -9.30
N PRO A 92 -1.12 -9.35 -10.37
CA PRO A 92 -1.59 -9.65 -11.71
C PRO A 92 -2.05 -11.11 -11.70
N SER A 93 -3.32 -11.34 -12.01
CA SER A 93 -3.87 -12.69 -12.13
C SER A 93 -3.01 -13.47 -13.14
N GLU A 94 -2.71 -14.74 -12.86
CA GLU A 94 -1.84 -15.61 -13.68
C GLU A 94 -2.22 -15.65 -15.18
N THR A 95 -3.44 -15.24 -15.53
CA THR A 95 -3.97 -15.13 -16.90
C THR A 95 -3.27 -14.06 -17.77
N GLU A 96 -2.54 -13.10 -17.19
CA GLU A 96 -1.90 -12.00 -17.95
C GLU A 96 -0.47 -12.32 -18.44
N LEU A 97 0.15 -13.44 -18.00
CA LEU A 97 1.52 -13.82 -18.42
C LEU A 97 1.58 -14.84 -19.58
N GLN A 98 0.43 -15.24 -20.13
CA GLN A 98 0.34 -16.21 -21.24
C GLN A 98 -0.06 -15.58 -22.60
N LYS A 99 0.11 -14.27 -22.77
CA LYS A 99 -0.07 -13.58 -24.07
C LYS A 99 1.24 -12.93 -24.50
#